data_AF-A0A0W7X9C5-F1
#
_entry.id   AF-A0A0W7X9C5-F1
#
_cell.length_a   1.000
_cell.length_b   1.000
_cell.length_c   1.000
_cell.angle_alpha   90.00
_cell.angle_beta   90.00
_cell.angle_gamma   90.00
#
_symmetry.space_group_name_H-M   'P 1'
#
loop_
_entity.id
_entity.type
_entity.pdbx_description
1 polymer ?
#
loop_
_entity_poly.entity_id
_entity_poly.type
_entity_poly.pdbx_seq_one_letter_code
_entity_poly.pdbx_strand_id
1 'polypeptide(L)'
;MATVIPGALADHLTAQTITDADTLTTLDGARRGRGRTLVIEPASTRVLHVISTYAEAILENRKLHTDAEARAARLWIQRVGHAPAAPAAEAVETPGRDNLADTVICPFCRVGAGVRCITRAGKPARDVHGPRVKALEDAAGITQHRAERFREADARGLAKTLDHKAEAALFATYAARIATPVQAPTAPRDEPSDWWTIMDPATGEEVARVYGETYQDMTPRAEALPEVRAVIRRHKGFSRRRLLTSELTPAQRAEQAEAAEQVAPLTTTDATAGTWRGAWIGEHQAADALFVVDHAEEQGALFDRAAQ
;
A
#
# COMPACT_ATOMS: atom_id res chain seq x y z
N MET A 1 -7.42 34.66 16.77
CA MET A 1 -7.90 35.39 15.58
C MET A 1 -8.64 34.40 14.71
N ALA A 2 -9.90 34.67 14.37
CA ALA A 2 -10.70 33.76 13.55
C ALA A 2 -10.20 33.78 12.09
N THR A 3 -10.06 32.60 11.49
CA THR A 3 -9.58 32.43 10.10
C THR A 3 -10.64 31.68 9.30
N VAL A 4 -10.93 32.14 8.08
CA VAL A 4 -11.97 31.56 7.22
C VAL A 4 -11.34 30.62 6.19
N ILE A 5 -11.70 29.33 6.25
CA ILE A 5 -11.36 28.31 5.27
C ILE A 5 -12.36 28.40 4.09
N PRO A 6 -11.88 28.59 2.84
CA PRO A 6 -12.73 28.56 1.67
C PRO A 6 -13.40 27.19 1.48
N GLY A 7 -14.67 27.16 1.06
CA GLY A 7 -15.48 25.94 1.15
C GLY A 7 -14.96 24.72 0.40
N ALA A 8 -14.48 24.89 -0.84
CA ALA A 8 -13.93 23.74 -1.58
C ALA A 8 -12.65 23.16 -0.92
N LEU A 9 -11.87 23.98 -0.21
CA LEU A 9 -10.74 23.49 0.58
C LEU A 9 -11.23 22.80 1.86
N ALA A 10 -12.27 23.33 2.51
CA ALA A 10 -12.88 22.68 3.66
C ALA A 10 -13.42 21.29 3.30
N ASP A 11 -14.16 21.17 2.19
CA ASP A 11 -14.68 19.91 1.67
C ASP A 11 -13.54 18.93 1.38
N HIS A 12 -12.47 19.40 0.73
CA HIS A 12 -11.27 18.58 0.49
C HIS A 12 -10.66 18.04 1.79
N LEU A 13 -10.42 18.90 2.78
CA LEU A 13 -9.88 18.50 4.08
C LEU A 13 -10.79 17.50 4.80
N THR A 14 -12.11 17.57 4.58
CA THR A 14 -13.05 16.62 5.19
C THR A 14 -12.95 15.21 4.61
N ALA A 15 -12.53 15.09 3.35
CA ALA A 15 -12.33 13.81 2.69
C ALA A 15 -10.98 13.16 3.02
N GLN A 16 -10.03 13.92 3.61
CA GLN A 16 -8.69 13.43 3.94
C GLN A 16 -8.62 12.85 5.36
N THR A 17 -7.78 11.82 5.51
CA THR A 17 -7.42 11.29 6.84
C THR A 17 -6.31 12.15 7.44
N ILE A 18 -6.69 13.16 8.22
CA ILE A 18 -5.74 14.03 8.93
C ILE A 18 -5.34 13.36 10.25
N THR A 19 -4.04 13.14 10.47
CA THR A 19 -3.53 12.48 11.70
C THR A 19 -3.33 13.44 12.87
N ASP A 20 -3.26 14.74 12.62
CA ASP A 20 -3.05 15.77 13.63
C ASP A 20 -4.35 16.05 14.42
N ALA A 21 -4.36 15.66 15.70
CA ALA A 21 -5.54 15.69 16.56
C ALA A 21 -6.06 17.12 16.82
N ASP A 22 -5.17 18.11 16.93
CA ASP A 22 -5.54 19.51 17.15
C ASP A 22 -6.23 20.09 15.90
N THR A 23 -5.71 19.76 14.71
CA THR A 23 -6.33 20.14 13.44
C THR A 23 -7.71 19.51 13.28
N LEU A 24 -7.85 18.21 13.57
CA LEU A 24 -9.15 17.53 13.54
C LEU A 24 -10.17 18.19 14.48
N THR A 25 -9.77 18.41 15.74
CA THR A 25 -10.64 19.03 16.75
C THR A 25 -11.09 20.42 16.32
N THR A 26 -10.18 21.20 15.73
CA THR A 26 -10.48 22.55 15.21
C THR A 26 -11.47 22.50 14.05
N LEU A 27 -11.27 21.60 13.08
CA LEU A 27 -12.16 21.45 11.92
C LEU A 27 -13.56 20.96 12.35
N ASP A 28 -13.65 20.01 13.28
CA ASP A 28 -14.92 19.50 13.78
C ASP A 28 -15.69 20.55 14.61
N GLY A 29 -14.97 21.40 15.35
CA GLY A 29 -15.57 22.55 16.03
C GLY A 29 -16.21 23.53 15.05
N ALA A 30 -15.50 23.87 13.97
CA ALA A 30 -15.98 24.81 12.97
C ALA A 30 -17.17 24.29 12.14
N ARG A 31 -17.27 22.97 11.91
CA ARG A 31 -18.36 22.34 11.15
C ARG A 31 -19.74 22.48 11.80
N ARG A 32 -19.82 22.75 13.10
CA ARG A 32 -21.09 22.97 13.79
C ARG A 32 -21.77 24.29 13.39
N GLY A 33 -21.05 25.19 12.72
CA GLY A 33 -21.61 26.39 12.08
C GLY A 33 -22.22 26.07 10.71
N ARG A 34 -23.47 26.46 10.47
CA ARG A 34 -24.14 26.26 9.17
C ARG A 34 -23.47 27.10 8.08
N GLY A 35 -22.71 26.48 7.18
CA GLY A 35 -22.20 27.17 5.99
C GLY A 35 -21.16 26.37 5.21
N ARG A 36 -21.02 26.68 3.91
CA ARG A 36 -19.97 26.10 3.05
C ARG A 36 -18.57 26.59 3.43
N THR A 37 -18.45 27.74 4.09
CA THR A 37 -17.18 28.28 4.60
C THR A 37 -17.03 27.96 6.08
N LEU A 38 -15.91 27.35 6.45
CA LEU A 38 -15.59 27.08 7.86
C LEU A 38 -14.84 28.26 8.46
N VAL A 39 -15.32 28.77 9.59
CA VAL A 39 -14.58 29.75 10.40
C VAL A 39 -13.93 28.98 11.53
N ILE A 40 -12.59 28.96 11.57
CA ILE A 40 -11.81 28.30 12.61
C ILE A 40 -11.20 29.32 13.56
N GLU A 41 -11.11 28.96 14.83
CA GLU A 41 -10.27 29.62 15.82
C GLU A 41 -9.13 28.66 16.16
N PRO A 42 -8.00 28.71 15.42
CA PRO A 42 -6.92 27.74 15.61
C PRO A 42 -6.28 27.94 17.00
N ALA A 43 -6.19 26.85 17.77
CA ALA A 43 -5.51 26.85 19.06
C ALA A 43 -3.98 27.05 18.94
N SER A 44 -3.41 26.74 17.77
CA SER A 44 -1.99 26.86 17.48
C SER A 44 -1.74 27.18 16.00
N THR A 45 -0.58 27.78 15.70
CA THR A 45 -0.12 28.02 14.31
C THR A 45 0.12 26.72 13.54
N ARG A 46 0.36 25.61 14.24
CA ARG A 46 0.49 24.27 13.65
C ARG A 46 -0.75 23.87 12.84
N VAL A 47 -1.95 24.17 13.32
CA VAL A 47 -3.21 23.89 12.59
C VAL A 47 -3.22 24.62 11.24
N LEU A 48 -2.77 25.87 11.22
CA LEU A 48 -2.69 26.66 9.98
C LEU A 48 -1.65 26.06 9.03
N HIS A 49 -0.49 25.64 9.54
CA HIS A 49 0.54 25.00 8.74
C HIS A 49 0.07 23.70 8.11
N VAL A 50 -0.60 22.82 8.87
CA VAL A 50 -1.16 21.56 8.35
C VAL A 50 -2.13 21.86 7.21
N ILE A 51 -3.05 22.81 7.38
CA ILE A 51 -4.00 23.19 6.32
C ILE A 51 -3.26 23.77 5.10
N SER A 52 -2.24 24.61 5.31
CA SER A 52 -1.42 25.15 4.21
C SER A 52 -0.68 24.05 3.46
N THR A 53 -0.19 22.99 4.13
CA THR A 53 0.44 21.83 3.47
C THR A 53 -0.54 21.11 2.53
N TYR A 54 -1.80 20.90 2.95
CA TYR A 54 -2.82 20.32 2.06
C TYR A 54 -3.17 21.25 0.89
N ALA A 55 -3.26 22.56 1.14
CA ALA A 55 -3.49 23.54 0.08
C ALA A 55 -2.35 23.54 -0.95
N GLU A 56 -1.09 23.44 -0.52
CA GLU A 56 0.08 23.32 -1.39
C GLU A 56 0.05 22.02 -2.19
N ALA A 57 -0.25 20.88 -1.56
CA ALA A 57 -0.38 19.60 -2.24
C ALA A 57 -1.43 19.62 -3.37
N ILE A 58 -2.55 20.35 -3.19
CA ILE A 58 -3.56 20.56 -4.23
C ILE A 58 -2.98 21.33 -5.42
N LEU A 59 -2.16 22.35 -5.15
CA LEU A 59 -1.56 23.19 -6.19
C LEU A 59 -0.43 22.48 -6.93
N GLU A 60 0.37 21.68 -6.24
CA GLU A 60 1.41 20.84 -6.84
C GLU A 60 0.80 19.76 -7.74
N ASN A 61 -0.26 19.09 -7.27
CA ASN A 61 -0.92 17.99 -7.98
C ASN A 61 -2.14 18.47 -8.78
N ARG A 62 -2.02 19.65 -9.40
CA ARG A 62 -3.15 20.40 -9.98
C ARG A 62 -4.10 19.57 -10.86
N LYS A 63 -3.56 18.62 -11.63
CA LYS A 63 -4.32 17.75 -12.55
C LYS A 63 -5.26 16.77 -11.86
N LEU A 64 -5.03 16.49 -10.57
CA LEU A 64 -5.84 15.56 -9.77
C LEU A 64 -6.98 16.26 -9.02
N HIS A 65 -7.05 17.59 -9.07
CA HIS A 65 -7.99 18.39 -8.29
C HIS A 65 -8.88 19.27 -9.17
N THR A 66 -10.09 19.54 -8.68
CA THR A 66 -11.08 20.38 -9.37
C THR A 66 -10.64 21.83 -9.44
N ASP A 67 -11.26 22.60 -10.35
CA ASP A 67 -10.99 24.03 -10.47
C ASP A 67 -11.34 24.83 -9.22
N ALA A 68 -12.39 24.41 -8.52
CA ALA A 68 -12.82 25.02 -7.27
C ALA A 68 -11.79 24.81 -6.15
N GLU A 69 -11.27 23.58 -5.99
CA GLU A 69 -10.26 23.26 -4.97
C GLU A 69 -8.98 24.08 -5.16
N ALA A 70 -8.43 24.17 -6.37
CA ALA A 70 -7.21 24.95 -6.58
C ALA A 70 -7.41 26.47 -6.46
N ARG A 71 -8.61 26.99 -6.77
CA ARG A 71 -8.92 28.41 -6.47
C ARG A 71 -9.01 28.64 -4.97
N ALA A 72 -9.66 27.73 -4.25
CA ALA A 72 -9.76 27.76 -2.79
C ALA A 72 -8.39 27.65 -2.10
N ALA A 73 -7.53 26.74 -2.57
CA ALA A 73 -6.16 26.57 -2.09
C ALA A 73 -5.32 27.84 -2.32
N ARG A 74 -5.36 28.44 -3.52
CA ARG A 74 -4.68 29.73 -3.79
C ARG A 74 -5.17 30.83 -2.86
N LEU A 75 -6.48 30.94 -2.67
CA LEU A 75 -7.07 31.94 -1.78
C LEU A 75 -6.64 31.73 -0.32
N TRP A 76 -6.53 30.48 0.12
CA TRP A 76 -6.01 30.15 1.45
C TRP A 76 -4.55 30.60 1.61
N ILE A 77 -3.67 30.21 0.70
CA ILE A 77 -2.25 30.57 0.73
C ILE A 77 -2.05 32.09 0.67
N GLN A 78 -2.84 32.81 -0.12
CA GLN A 78 -2.81 34.29 -0.15
C GLN A 78 -3.18 34.95 1.19
N ARG A 79 -4.03 34.30 1.99
CA ARG A 79 -4.52 34.85 3.27
C ARG A 79 -3.68 34.45 4.47
N VAL A 80 -3.26 33.20 4.51
CA VAL A 80 -2.61 32.59 5.68
C VAL A 80 -1.11 32.41 5.48
N GLY A 81 -0.67 32.36 4.22
CA GLY A 81 0.70 32.07 3.86
C GLY A 81 0.95 30.59 3.60
N HIS A 82 2.15 30.32 3.11
CA HIS A 82 2.68 28.99 2.87
C HIS A 82 2.88 28.23 4.19
N ALA A 83 2.84 26.90 4.12
CA ALA A 83 3.38 26.13 5.23
C ALA A 83 4.87 26.48 5.36
N PRO A 84 5.42 26.60 6.58
CA PRO A 84 6.87 26.70 6.71
C PRO A 84 7.45 25.49 5.99
N ALA A 85 8.51 25.72 5.20
CA ALA A 85 9.26 24.62 4.61
C ALA A 85 9.48 23.60 5.72
N ALA A 86 8.94 22.39 5.54
CA ALA A 86 9.10 21.33 6.53
C ALA A 86 10.60 21.34 6.88
N PRO A 87 10.97 21.52 8.17
CA PRO A 87 12.37 21.65 8.54
C PRO A 87 13.05 20.46 7.90
N ALA A 88 13.92 20.74 6.92
CA ALA A 88 14.37 19.78 5.92
C ALA A 88 14.69 18.49 6.64
N ALA A 89 13.77 17.51 6.53
CA ALA A 89 13.49 16.51 7.57
C ALA A 89 14.65 16.45 8.52
N GLU A 90 14.58 17.21 9.64
CA GLU A 90 15.68 17.33 10.61
C GLU A 90 16.25 15.94 10.68
N ALA A 91 17.44 15.77 10.07
CA ALA A 91 17.92 14.44 9.70
C ALA A 91 17.72 13.63 10.96
N VAL A 92 16.85 12.60 10.93
CA VAL A 92 16.67 11.71 12.08
C VAL A 92 18.10 11.40 12.47
N GLU A 93 18.53 12.00 13.58
CA GLU A 93 19.95 12.23 13.80
C GLU A 93 20.54 10.84 13.75
N THR A 94 21.33 10.57 12.70
CA THR A 94 21.85 9.23 12.43
C THR A 94 22.38 8.73 13.76
N PRO A 95 21.86 7.61 14.32
CA PRO A 95 21.98 7.30 15.73
C PRO A 95 23.40 7.62 16.23
N GLY A 96 23.49 8.69 17.00
CA GLY A 96 24.71 9.31 17.46
C GLY A 96 25.02 8.87 18.88
N ARG A 97 26.27 9.06 19.28
CA ARG A 97 26.82 8.64 20.59
C ARG A 97 25.95 9.01 21.80
N ASP A 98 25.17 10.09 21.69
CA ASP A 98 24.43 10.66 22.81
C ASP A 98 22.94 10.27 22.84
N ASN A 99 22.41 9.65 21.78
CA ASN A 99 20.98 9.28 21.66
C ASN A 99 20.74 7.77 21.44
N LEU A 100 21.82 6.96 21.31
CA LEU A 100 21.73 5.52 21.05
C LEU A 100 21.12 4.73 22.22
N ALA A 101 21.41 5.14 23.45
CA ALA A 101 20.82 4.61 24.68
C ALA A 101 19.28 4.71 24.66
N ASP A 102 18.75 5.79 24.08
CA ASP A 102 17.31 6.04 24.00
C ASP A 102 16.62 5.22 22.89
N THR A 103 17.39 4.68 21.94
CA THR A 103 16.86 3.89 20.81
C THR A 103 16.68 2.40 21.10
N VAL A 104 17.41 1.84 22.08
CA VAL A 104 17.23 0.44 22.50
C VAL A 104 16.16 0.38 23.57
N ILE A 105 14.92 0.22 23.14
CA ILE A 105 13.75 0.27 24.01
C ILE A 105 13.46 -1.12 24.59
N CYS A 106 13.42 -1.22 25.92
CA CYS A 106 12.89 -2.39 26.63
C CYS A 106 11.46 -2.70 26.14
N PRO A 107 11.17 -3.86 25.51
CA PRO A 107 9.88 -4.12 24.88
C PRO A 107 8.70 -4.17 25.87
N PHE A 108 8.99 -4.38 27.16
CA PHE A 108 7.97 -4.43 28.22
C PHE A 108 7.75 -3.09 28.93
N CYS A 109 8.81 -2.33 29.14
CA CYS A 109 8.80 -1.14 29.97
C CYS A 109 8.96 0.16 29.18
N ARG A 110 9.26 0.05 27.88
CA ARG A 110 9.48 1.14 26.92
C ARG A 110 10.54 2.17 27.32
N VAL A 111 11.46 1.80 28.21
CA VAL A 111 12.58 2.65 28.63
C VAL A 111 13.81 2.35 27.78
N GLY A 112 14.59 3.39 27.43
CA GLY A 112 15.88 3.26 26.76
C GLY A 112 16.92 2.49 27.56
N ALA A 113 17.87 1.85 26.87
CA ALA A 113 19.01 1.17 27.45
C ALA A 113 19.88 2.14 28.27
N GLY A 114 20.37 1.70 29.43
CA GLY A 114 21.17 2.53 30.34
C GLY A 114 20.34 3.24 31.41
N VAL A 115 19.04 3.44 31.19
CA VAL A 115 18.11 3.89 32.24
C VAL A 115 17.69 2.68 33.09
N ARG A 116 17.55 2.86 34.40
CA ARG A 116 17.10 1.78 35.30
C ARG A 116 15.66 1.41 34.93
N CYS A 117 15.43 0.21 34.40
CA CYS A 117 14.07 -0.31 34.21
C CYS A 117 13.37 -0.37 35.58
N ILE A 118 12.34 0.45 35.74
CA ILE A 118 11.52 0.49 36.95
C ILE A 118 10.20 -0.20 36.64
N THR A 119 9.80 -1.16 37.47
CA THR A 119 8.43 -1.69 37.38
C THR A 119 7.41 -0.58 37.68
N ARG A 120 6.14 -0.76 37.31
CA ARG A 120 5.04 0.16 37.67
C ARG A 120 4.96 0.47 39.17
N ALA A 121 5.51 -0.41 40.01
CA ALA A 121 5.59 -0.29 41.46
C ALA A 121 6.87 0.40 41.99
N GLY A 122 7.69 1.03 41.13
CA GLY A 122 8.87 1.77 41.56
C GLY A 122 10.10 0.90 41.92
N LYS A 123 9.99 -0.44 41.84
CA LYS A 123 11.09 -1.35 42.15
C LYS A 123 11.99 -1.57 40.92
N PRO A 124 13.33 -1.61 41.10
CA PRO A 124 14.26 -1.89 40.00
C PRO A 124 13.98 -3.29 39.44
N ALA A 125 13.64 -3.38 38.16
CA ALA A 125 13.30 -4.63 37.46
C ALA A 125 14.54 -5.47 37.08
N ARG A 126 15.65 -5.26 37.80
CA ARG A 126 16.99 -5.74 37.44
C ARG A 126 17.03 -7.28 37.32
N ASP A 127 16.28 -7.96 38.17
CA ASP A 127 16.31 -9.43 38.25
C ASP A 127 15.53 -10.12 37.12
N VAL A 128 14.53 -9.45 36.53
CA VAL A 128 13.66 -10.06 35.50
C VAL A 128 14.11 -9.70 34.07
N HIS A 129 14.71 -8.51 33.89
CA HIS A 129 15.08 -8.01 32.55
C HIS A 129 16.58 -8.06 32.28
N GLY A 130 17.42 -8.08 33.32
CA GLY A 130 18.88 -8.19 33.18
C GLY A 130 19.33 -9.41 32.37
N PRO A 131 18.79 -10.62 32.62
CA PRO A 131 19.15 -11.80 31.84
C PRO A 131 18.78 -11.70 30.36
N ARG A 132 17.69 -11.00 30.01
CA ARG A 132 17.24 -10.83 28.63
C ARG A 132 18.07 -9.80 27.87
N VAL A 133 18.39 -8.68 28.51
CA VAL A 133 19.32 -7.69 27.94
C VAL A 133 20.70 -8.32 27.74
N LYS A 134 21.19 -9.05 28.74
CA LYS A 134 22.43 -9.82 28.63
C LYS A 134 22.39 -10.85 27.49
N ALA A 135 21.30 -11.58 27.33
CA ALA A 135 21.14 -12.54 26.22
C ALA A 135 21.16 -11.84 24.85
N LEU A 136 20.61 -10.62 24.73
CA LEU A 136 20.70 -9.82 23.52
C LEU A 136 22.14 -9.32 23.26
N GLU A 137 22.85 -8.89 24.30
CA GLU A 137 24.27 -8.50 24.20
C GLU A 137 25.16 -9.69 23.81
N ASP A 138 24.89 -10.88 24.38
CA ASP A 138 25.61 -12.13 24.09
C ASP A 138 25.32 -12.60 22.65
N ALA A 139 24.05 -12.61 22.22
CA ALA A 139 23.67 -12.98 20.85
C ALA A 139 24.20 -11.99 19.79
N ALA A 140 24.38 -10.73 20.17
CA ALA A 140 25.01 -9.71 19.34
C ALA A 140 26.55 -9.77 19.35
N GLY A 141 27.16 -10.66 20.15
CA GLY A 141 28.62 -10.78 20.27
C GLY A 141 29.30 -9.63 21.02
N ILE A 142 28.54 -8.72 21.63
CA ILE A 142 29.04 -7.52 22.30
C ILE A 142 29.89 -7.91 23.52
N THR A 143 29.42 -8.91 24.28
CA THR A 143 30.13 -9.42 25.45
C THR A 143 31.49 -10.04 25.08
N GLN A 144 31.52 -10.83 24.00
CA GLN A 144 32.74 -11.48 23.52
C GLN A 144 33.77 -10.46 23.01
N HIS A 145 33.31 -9.47 22.23
CA HIS A 145 34.18 -8.39 21.75
C HIS A 145 34.78 -7.57 22.90
N ARG A 146 33.96 -7.19 23.90
CA ARG A 146 34.45 -6.49 25.10
C ARG A 146 35.53 -7.33 25.79
N ALA A 147 35.32 -8.63 25.97
CA ALA A 147 36.27 -9.52 26.63
C ALA A 147 37.58 -9.73 25.85
N GLU A 148 37.55 -9.81 24.52
CA GLU A 148 38.74 -9.87 23.66
C GLU A 148 39.55 -8.58 23.74
N ARG A 149 38.87 -7.44 23.72
CA ARG A 149 39.54 -6.14 23.80
C ARG A 149 40.10 -5.83 25.18
N PHE A 150 39.45 -6.29 26.25
CA PHE A 150 40.04 -6.24 27.58
C PHE A 150 41.34 -7.04 27.65
N ARG A 151 41.37 -8.26 27.07
CA ARG A 151 42.59 -9.07 26.99
C ARG A 151 43.69 -8.39 26.16
N GLU A 152 43.34 -7.74 25.06
CA GLU A 152 44.29 -6.97 24.23
C GLU A 152 44.84 -5.72 24.95
N ALA A 153 43.98 -5.00 25.67
CA ALA A 153 44.37 -3.80 26.42
C ALA A 153 45.30 -4.15 27.61
N ASP A 154 44.96 -5.21 28.35
CA ASP A 154 45.78 -5.73 29.44
C ASP A 154 47.14 -6.23 28.91
N ALA A 155 47.15 -6.94 27.77
CA ALA A 155 48.39 -7.40 27.14
C ALA A 155 49.29 -6.26 26.65
N ARG A 156 48.73 -5.08 26.34
CA ARG A 156 49.47 -3.88 25.93
C ARG A 156 49.86 -2.97 27.10
N GLY A 157 49.52 -3.35 28.35
CA GLY A 157 49.75 -2.51 29.53
C GLY A 157 49.00 -1.18 29.49
N LEU A 158 47.98 -1.05 28.62
CA LEU A 158 47.23 0.19 28.45
C LEU A 158 46.11 0.22 29.49
N ALA A 159 46.21 1.16 30.43
CA ALA A 159 45.17 1.42 31.41
C ALA A 159 43.88 1.87 30.70
N LYS A 160 42.87 0.98 30.65
CA LYS A 160 41.42 1.22 30.49
C LYS A 160 40.99 2.47 29.69
N THR A 161 41.60 2.77 28.56
CA THR A 161 41.06 3.78 27.63
C THR A 161 40.14 3.06 26.65
N LEU A 162 38.83 3.25 26.80
CA LEU A 162 37.82 2.81 25.84
C LEU A 162 38.19 3.33 24.45
N ASP A 163 38.48 2.43 23.52
CA ASP A 163 38.75 2.76 22.13
C ASP A 163 37.43 3.10 21.44
N HIS A 164 37.06 4.38 21.54
CA HIS A 164 35.84 4.93 20.97
C HIS A 164 35.70 4.70 19.45
N LYS A 165 36.82 4.49 18.74
CA LYS A 165 36.80 4.23 17.30
C LYS A 165 36.34 2.80 16.99
N ALA A 166 36.80 1.84 17.78
CA ALA A 166 36.36 0.46 17.69
C ALA A 166 34.89 0.29 18.12
N GLU A 167 34.46 1.00 19.17
CA GLU A 167 33.07 1.03 19.59
C GLU A 167 32.15 1.60 18.49
N ALA A 168 32.56 2.71 17.86
CA ALA A 168 31.82 3.31 16.75
C ALA A 168 31.67 2.36 15.54
N ALA A 169 32.70 1.58 15.20
CA ALA A 169 32.63 0.60 14.11
C ALA A 169 31.64 -0.54 14.42
N LEU A 170 31.60 -0.99 15.67
CA LEU A 170 30.68 -2.04 16.11
C LEU A 170 29.24 -1.54 16.10
N PHE A 171 29.00 -0.29 16.56
CA PHE A 171 27.68 0.34 16.52
C PHE A 171 27.20 0.65 15.09
N ALA A 172 28.08 1.05 14.18
CA ALA A 172 27.73 1.24 12.77
C ALA A 172 27.31 -0.08 12.12
N THR A 173 27.99 -1.18 12.46
CA THR A 173 27.64 -2.53 11.97
C THR A 173 26.28 -2.96 12.52
N TYR A 174 25.97 -2.64 13.78
CA TYR A 174 24.67 -2.91 14.40
C TYR A 174 23.53 -2.09 13.79
N ALA A 175 23.74 -0.78 13.59
CA ALA A 175 22.77 0.09 12.94
C ALA A 175 22.47 -0.39 11.51
N ALA A 176 23.49 -0.80 10.75
CA ALA A 176 23.30 -1.38 9.42
C ALA A 176 22.47 -2.68 9.45
N ARG A 177 22.67 -3.52 10.47
CA ARG A 177 21.92 -4.79 10.62
C ARG A 177 20.46 -4.59 11.01
N ILE A 178 20.12 -3.55 11.77
CA ILE A 178 18.74 -3.20 12.12
C ILE A 178 18.05 -2.41 11.00
N ALA A 179 18.79 -1.49 10.36
CA ALA A 179 18.29 -0.70 9.24
C ALA A 179 18.07 -1.55 7.99
N THR A 180 18.67 -2.74 7.91
CA THR A 180 18.25 -3.75 6.96
C THR A 180 16.91 -4.30 7.47
N PRO A 181 15.76 -3.95 6.86
CA PRO A 181 14.52 -4.59 7.23
C PRO A 181 14.76 -6.08 7.04
N VAL A 182 14.67 -6.85 8.14
CA VAL A 182 14.45 -8.28 8.03
C VAL A 182 13.07 -8.39 7.42
N GLN A 183 13.05 -8.36 6.09
CA GLN A 183 11.89 -8.68 5.30
C GLN A 183 11.64 -10.13 5.65
N ALA A 184 10.77 -10.35 6.64
CA ALA A 184 10.22 -11.66 6.90
C ALA A 184 9.83 -12.20 5.51
N PRO A 185 10.29 -13.40 5.13
CA PRO A 185 10.00 -13.93 3.81
C PRO A 185 8.52 -13.72 3.59
N THR A 186 8.18 -12.86 2.61
CA THR A 186 6.81 -12.53 2.30
C THR A 186 6.11 -13.87 2.18
N ALA A 187 5.18 -14.16 3.09
CA ALA A 187 4.39 -15.37 2.98
C ALA A 187 3.89 -15.38 1.54
N PRO A 188 4.10 -16.47 0.76
CA PRO A 188 3.73 -16.49 -0.64
C PRO A 188 2.31 -15.97 -0.72
N ARG A 189 2.11 -14.89 -1.47
CA ARG A 189 0.79 -14.28 -1.60
C ARG A 189 -0.11 -15.35 -2.18
N ASP A 190 -1.10 -15.80 -1.40
CA ASP A 190 -2.05 -16.80 -1.87
C ASP A 190 -2.67 -16.32 -3.18
N GLU A 191 -2.55 -17.16 -4.20
CA GLU A 191 -3.05 -16.83 -5.52
C GLU A 191 -4.58 -16.77 -5.49
N PRO A 192 -5.20 -15.79 -6.18
CA PRO A 192 -6.65 -15.72 -6.30
C PRO A 192 -7.16 -16.90 -7.13
N SER A 193 -8.11 -17.66 -6.59
CA SER A 193 -8.74 -18.81 -7.27
C SER A 193 -9.88 -18.38 -8.20
N ASP A 194 -10.31 -19.25 -9.12
CA ASP A 194 -11.45 -19.01 -10.02
C ASP A 194 -12.81 -19.28 -9.36
N TRP A 195 -12.82 -19.45 -8.04
CA TRP A 195 -14.02 -19.60 -7.25
C TRP A 195 -14.45 -18.29 -6.61
N TRP A 196 -15.76 -18.07 -6.59
CA TRP A 196 -16.39 -16.91 -6.00
C TRP A 196 -17.38 -17.32 -4.94
N THR A 197 -17.38 -16.59 -3.84
CA THR A 197 -18.39 -16.67 -2.79
C THR A 197 -19.47 -15.64 -3.06
N ILE A 198 -20.72 -16.08 -3.10
CA ILE A 198 -21.91 -15.25 -3.22
C ILE A 198 -22.47 -15.04 -1.82
N MET A 199 -22.66 -13.79 -1.43
CA MET A 199 -23.14 -13.42 -0.10
C MET A 199 -24.43 -12.62 -0.19
N ASP A 200 -25.30 -12.78 0.82
CA ASP A 200 -26.45 -11.92 1.01
C ASP A 200 -25.97 -10.52 1.43
N PRO A 201 -26.32 -9.44 0.71
CA PRO A 201 -25.82 -8.11 1.00
C PRO A 201 -26.37 -7.54 2.32
N ALA A 202 -27.47 -8.06 2.85
CA ALA A 202 -28.07 -7.60 4.10
C ALA A 202 -27.45 -8.28 5.33
N THR A 203 -27.17 -9.59 5.26
CA THR A 203 -26.66 -10.37 6.40
C THR A 203 -25.15 -10.60 6.33
N GLY A 204 -24.55 -10.53 5.14
CA GLY A 204 -23.17 -10.93 4.90
C GLY A 204 -22.95 -12.45 4.93
N GLU A 205 -24.02 -13.24 5.04
CA GLU A 205 -23.92 -14.70 5.06
C GLU A 205 -23.61 -15.25 3.68
N GLU A 206 -22.80 -16.31 3.65
CA GLU A 206 -22.50 -17.06 2.44
C GLU A 206 -23.73 -17.83 1.98
N VAL A 207 -24.15 -17.59 0.75
CA VAL A 207 -25.32 -18.20 0.12
C VAL A 207 -24.90 -19.37 -0.76
N ALA A 208 -23.87 -19.18 -1.58
CA ALA A 208 -23.38 -20.18 -2.52
C ALA A 208 -21.92 -19.91 -2.93
N ARG A 209 -21.24 -20.94 -3.46
CA ARG A 209 -19.95 -20.81 -4.15
C ARG A 209 -20.10 -21.19 -5.62
N VAL A 210 -19.49 -20.41 -6.49
CA VAL A 210 -19.62 -20.57 -7.95
C VAL A 210 -18.26 -20.48 -8.63
N TYR A 211 -17.98 -21.39 -9.55
CA TYR A 211 -16.80 -21.33 -10.42
C TYR A 211 -17.02 -20.37 -11.60
N GLY A 212 -16.06 -19.48 -11.83
CA GLY A 212 -15.95 -18.65 -13.02
C GLY A 212 -14.62 -17.89 -13.05
N GLU A 213 -13.84 -18.07 -14.12
CA GLU A 213 -12.53 -17.43 -14.30
C GLU A 213 -12.63 -15.90 -14.27
N THR A 214 -13.68 -15.40 -14.94
CA THR A 214 -13.98 -13.98 -15.00
C THR A 214 -15.25 -13.64 -14.25
N TYR A 215 -15.39 -12.35 -13.94
CA TYR A 215 -16.61 -11.80 -13.38
C TYR A 215 -17.83 -12.05 -14.28
N GLN A 216 -17.62 -11.97 -15.60
CA GLN A 216 -18.63 -12.16 -16.63
C GLN A 216 -19.13 -13.60 -16.67
N ASP A 217 -18.26 -14.58 -16.40
CA ASP A 217 -18.65 -16.01 -16.41
C ASP A 217 -19.37 -16.41 -15.13
N MET A 218 -18.91 -15.89 -13.98
CA MET A 218 -19.47 -16.23 -12.68
C MET A 218 -20.90 -15.69 -12.51
N THR A 219 -21.17 -14.45 -12.96
CA THR A 219 -22.46 -13.79 -12.75
C THR A 219 -23.66 -14.59 -13.26
N PRO A 220 -23.73 -15.03 -14.54
CA PRO A 220 -24.86 -15.81 -15.03
C PRO A 220 -24.99 -17.17 -14.33
N ARG A 221 -23.86 -17.78 -13.92
CA ARG A 221 -23.86 -19.04 -13.16
C ARG A 221 -24.44 -18.85 -11.76
N ALA A 222 -24.09 -17.75 -11.08
CA ALA A 222 -24.67 -17.39 -9.79
C ALA A 222 -26.17 -17.11 -9.92
N GLU A 223 -26.59 -16.36 -10.93
CA GLU A 223 -28.01 -16.05 -11.19
C GLU A 223 -28.85 -17.28 -11.57
N ALA A 224 -28.23 -18.34 -12.08
CA ALA A 224 -28.91 -19.60 -12.35
C ALA A 224 -29.31 -20.36 -11.06
N LEU A 225 -28.63 -20.11 -9.94
CA LEU A 225 -28.88 -20.82 -8.67
C LEU A 225 -30.18 -20.34 -8.01
N PRO A 226 -31.10 -21.26 -7.62
CA PRO A 226 -32.38 -20.89 -6.99
C PRO A 226 -32.23 -20.08 -5.70
N GLU A 227 -31.20 -20.37 -4.92
CA GLU A 227 -30.89 -19.71 -3.64
C GLU A 227 -30.47 -18.25 -3.86
N VAL A 228 -29.55 -18.02 -4.80
CA VAL A 228 -29.13 -16.67 -5.20
C VAL A 228 -30.29 -15.89 -5.80
N ARG A 229 -31.15 -16.52 -6.61
CA ARG A 229 -32.39 -15.89 -7.11
C ARG A 229 -33.36 -15.50 -6.01
N ALA A 230 -33.41 -16.25 -4.90
CA ALA A 230 -34.22 -15.88 -3.74
C ALA A 230 -33.66 -14.61 -3.07
N VAL A 231 -32.33 -14.53 -2.93
CA VAL A 231 -31.62 -13.33 -2.41
C VAL A 231 -31.81 -12.13 -3.32
N ILE A 232 -31.64 -12.28 -4.64
CA ILE A 232 -31.88 -11.21 -5.62
C ILE A 232 -33.32 -10.69 -5.54
N ARG A 233 -34.31 -11.58 -5.43
CA ARG A 233 -35.72 -11.16 -5.29
C ARG A 233 -35.96 -10.35 -4.02
N ARG A 234 -35.32 -10.74 -2.91
CA ARG A 234 -35.48 -10.12 -1.59
C ARG A 234 -34.71 -8.80 -1.45
N HIS A 235 -33.45 -8.77 -1.90
CA HIS A 235 -32.50 -7.67 -1.65
C HIS A 235 -32.08 -6.89 -2.90
N LYS A 236 -32.65 -7.22 -4.07
CA LYS A 236 -32.36 -6.57 -5.37
C LYS A 236 -30.91 -6.69 -5.84
N GLY A 237 -30.16 -7.66 -5.32
CA GLY A 237 -28.78 -7.95 -5.72
C GLY A 237 -28.12 -8.97 -4.79
N PHE A 238 -26.85 -9.27 -5.05
CA PHE A 238 -25.98 -10.08 -4.20
C PHE A 238 -24.57 -9.46 -4.10
N SER A 239 -23.88 -9.73 -3.00
CA SER A 239 -22.46 -9.40 -2.84
C SER A 239 -21.59 -10.58 -3.27
N ARG A 240 -20.35 -10.32 -3.67
CA ARG A 240 -19.43 -11.34 -4.20
C ARG A 240 -18.00 -11.09 -3.75
N ARG A 241 -17.27 -12.17 -3.53
CA ARG A 241 -15.84 -12.15 -3.19
C ARG A 241 -15.12 -13.31 -3.86
N ARG A 242 -13.97 -13.04 -4.50
CA ARG A 242 -13.10 -14.09 -5.05
C ARG A 242 -12.36 -14.79 -3.91
N LEU A 243 -12.37 -16.12 -3.92
CA LEU A 243 -11.71 -16.95 -2.92
C LEU A 243 -10.21 -17.06 -3.20
N LEU A 244 -9.42 -17.21 -2.15
CA LEU A 244 -8.01 -17.57 -2.26
C LEU A 244 -7.85 -19.09 -2.40
N THR A 245 -6.78 -19.56 -3.06
CA THR A 245 -6.51 -21.01 -3.20
C THR A 245 -6.45 -21.75 -1.86
N SER A 246 -6.02 -21.07 -0.79
CA SER A 246 -5.99 -21.58 0.58
C SER A 246 -7.38 -21.75 1.22
N GLU A 247 -8.40 -21.04 0.73
CA GLU A 247 -9.78 -21.09 1.22
C GLU A 247 -10.64 -22.16 0.50
N LEU A 248 -10.06 -22.82 -0.52
CA LEU A 248 -10.73 -23.85 -1.30
C LEU A 248 -10.77 -25.20 -0.58
N THR A 249 -11.93 -25.85 -0.64
CA THR A 249 -12.04 -27.25 -0.21
C THR A 249 -11.22 -28.16 -1.15
N PRO A 250 -10.79 -29.35 -0.69
CA PRO A 250 -10.06 -30.30 -1.54
C PRO A 250 -10.79 -30.66 -2.84
N ALA A 251 -12.13 -30.77 -2.80
CA ALA A 251 -12.95 -31.04 -3.98
C ALA A 251 -12.88 -29.89 -4.99
N GLN A 252 -13.00 -28.64 -4.53
CA GLN A 252 -12.92 -27.46 -5.39
C GLN A 252 -11.53 -27.27 -6.02
N ARG A 253 -10.47 -27.68 -5.32
CA ARG A 253 -9.11 -27.70 -5.88
C ARG A 253 -8.95 -28.75 -6.98
N ALA A 254 -9.57 -29.92 -6.82
CA ALA A 254 -9.58 -30.95 -7.86
C ALA A 254 -10.31 -30.47 -9.11
N GLU A 255 -11.51 -29.87 -8.96
CA GLU A 255 -12.28 -29.32 -10.07
C GLU A 255 -11.52 -28.20 -10.80
N GLN A 256 -10.83 -27.32 -10.07
CA GLN A 256 -10.01 -26.27 -10.68
C GLN A 256 -8.81 -26.85 -11.44
N ALA A 257 -8.18 -27.91 -10.91
CA ALA A 257 -7.07 -28.58 -11.60
C ALA A 257 -7.54 -29.27 -12.89
N GLU A 258 -8.70 -29.95 -12.87
CA GLU A 258 -9.30 -30.55 -14.07
C GLU A 258 -9.67 -29.51 -15.13
N ALA A 259 -10.23 -28.37 -14.72
CA ALA A 259 -10.52 -27.27 -15.63
C ALA A 259 -9.24 -26.68 -16.27
N ALA A 260 -8.18 -26.51 -15.48
CA ALA A 260 -6.88 -26.06 -15.98
C ALA A 260 -6.24 -27.06 -16.96
N GLU A 261 -6.43 -28.37 -16.75
CA GLU A 261 -5.96 -29.42 -17.67
C GLU A 261 -6.73 -29.40 -19.00
N GLN A 262 -8.04 -29.14 -18.99
CA GLN A 262 -8.85 -29.03 -20.21
C GLN A 262 -8.53 -27.78 -21.04
N VAL A 263 -8.09 -26.70 -20.40
CA VAL A 263 -7.69 -25.44 -21.06
C VAL A 263 -6.19 -25.42 -21.39
N ALA A 264 -5.43 -26.44 -20.97
CA ALA A 264 -4.02 -26.54 -21.29
C ALA A 264 -3.85 -26.42 -22.82
N PRO A 265 -3.12 -25.39 -23.31
CA PRO A 265 -2.98 -25.20 -24.73
C PRO A 265 -2.38 -26.47 -25.30
N LEU A 266 -2.99 -27.01 -26.37
CA LEU A 266 -2.30 -27.90 -27.30
C LEU A 266 -0.97 -27.23 -27.60
N THR A 267 0.08 -27.67 -26.92
CA THR A 267 1.38 -27.02 -27.00
C THR A 267 1.81 -27.11 -28.45
N THR A 268 2.42 -26.03 -28.93
CA THR A 268 2.91 -25.77 -30.30
C THR A 268 3.89 -26.82 -30.83
N THR A 269 4.11 -27.92 -30.12
CA THR A 269 4.86 -29.11 -30.54
C THR A 269 4.11 -29.95 -31.57
N ASP A 270 2.77 -29.99 -31.56
CA ASP A 270 2.01 -30.71 -32.60
C ASP A 270 1.83 -29.89 -33.89
N ALA A 271 1.94 -28.56 -33.80
CA ALA A 271 1.92 -27.69 -34.97
C ALA A 271 3.24 -27.69 -35.77
N THR A 272 4.35 -28.15 -35.18
CA THR A 272 5.67 -28.23 -35.85
C THR A 272 6.03 -29.62 -36.38
N ALA A 273 5.21 -30.65 -36.13
CA ALA A 273 5.36 -31.99 -36.70
C ALA A 273 4.77 -32.10 -38.13
N GLY A 274 5.15 -31.19 -39.02
CA GLY A 274 5.45 -31.50 -40.43
C GLY A 274 4.43 -32.21 -41.34
N THR A 275 3.10 -32.15 -41.14
CA THR A 275 2.14 -32.78 -42.09
C THR A 275 1.04 -31.89 -42.66
N TRP A 276 0.96 -30.62 -42.30
CA TRP A 276 0.13 -29.66 -43.06
C TRP A 276 0.88 -29.16 -44.30
N ARG A 277 1.22 -30.09 -45.20
CA ARG A 277 1.60 -29.74 -46.57
C ARG A 277 0.40 -29.06 -47.22
N GLY A 278 0.60 -27.82 -47.66
CA GLY A 278 -0.35 -27.04 -48.44
C GLY A 278 -0.76 -27.72 -49.74
N ALA A 279 -1.75 -28.61 -49.66
CA ALA A 279 -2.41 -29.23 -50.80
C ALA A 279 -3.83 -28.69 -51.04
N TRP A 280 -4.26 -27.62 -50.34
CA TRP A 280 -5.63 -27.11 -50.45
C TRP A 280 -5.79 -25.76 -51.16
N ILE A 281 -4.69 -25.07 -51.50
CA ILE A 281 -4.75 -24.00 -52.51
C ILE A 281 -4.29 -24.64 -53.81
N GLY A 282 -5.19 -25.40 -54.41
CA GLY A 282 -5.01 -25.92 -55.75
C GLY A 282 -4.82 -24.77 -56.73
N GLU A 283 -3.77 -24.88 -57.54
CA GLU A 283 -3.71 -24.32 -58.89
C GLU A 283 -4.98 -24.76 -59.64
N HIS A 284 -6.01 -23.91 -59.60
CA HIS A 284 -6.96 -23.85 -60.69
C HIS A 284 -6.51 -22.74 -61.62
N GLN A 285 -5.93 -23.19 -62.74
CA GLN A 285 -5.76 -22.42 -63.95
C GLN A 285 -7.00 -21.57 -64.20
N ALA A 286 -6.75 -20.29 -64.47
CA ALA A 286 -7.72 -19.30 -64.91
C ALA A 286 -8.32 -19.69 -66.29
N ALA A 287 -9.40 -20.47 -66.25
CA ALA A 287 -10.38 -20.52 -67.32
C ALA A 287 -11.76 -20.41 -66.67
N ASP A 288 -12.48 -19.34 -67.00
CA ASP A 288 -13.81 -18.95 -66.48
C ASP A 288 -13.87 -18.32 -65.08
N ALA A 289 -13.41 -17.05 -65.01
CA ALA A 289 -13.87 -16.13 -63.99
C ALA A 289 -15.36 -15.79 -64.24
N LEU A 290 -16.26 -16.27 -63.38
CA LEU A 290 -17.70 -16.02 -63.42
C LEU A 290 -18.12 -14.58 -63.03
N PHE A 291 -17.17 -13.73 -62.63
CA PHE A 291 -17.43 -12.33 -62.29
C PHE A 291 -16.38 -11.43 -62.92
N VAL A 292 -16.82 -10.61 -63.88
CA VAL A 292 -16.06 -9.46 -64.36
C VAL A 292 -16.16 -8.40 -63.27
N VAL A 293 -15.07 -8.20 -62.53
CA VAL A 293 -14.94 -7.06 -61.61
C VAL A 293 -14.36 -5.91 -62.41
N ASP A 294 -15.23 -5.01 -62.89
CA ASP A 294 -14.81 -3.73 -63.44
C ASP A 294 -14.22 -2.88 -62.30
N HIS A 295 -12.89 -2.85 -62.22
CA HIS A 295 -12.15 -1.95 -61.35
C HIS A 295 -11.88 -0.63 -62.06
N ALA A 296 -12.86 0.29 -62.01
CA ALA A 296 -12.61 1.72 -62.09
C ALA A 296 -13.87 2.47 -61.65
N GLU A 297 -13.96 2.85 -60.37
CA GLU A 297 -14.61 4.12 -60.03
C GLU A 297 -14.19 4.62 -58.64
N GLU A 298 -13.81 5.88 -58.65
CA GLU A 298 -13.19 6.72 -57.64
C GLU A 298 -14.03 6.86 -56.36
N GLN A 299 -13.52 6.40 -55.20
CA GLN A 299 -14.10 6.72 -53.88
C GLN A 299 -13.27 7.78 -53.14
N GLY A 300 -13.02 8.92 -53.79
CA GLY A 300 -12.02 9.89 -53.32
C GLY A 300 -12.43 11.36 -53.18
N ALA A 301 -13.71 11.73 -53.23
CA ALA A 301 -14.10 13.15 -53.19
C ALA A 301 -15.33 13.45 -52.33
N LEU A 302 -15.22 13.31 -50.99
CA LEU A 302 -16.32 13.72 -50.10
C LEU A 302 -15.91 14.65 -48.93
N PHE A 303 -14.71 15.22 -48.92
CA PHE A 303 -14.29 16.11 -47.84
C PHE A 303 -13.54 17.35 -48.36
N ASP A 304 -14.21 18.21 -49.13
CA ASP A 304 -13.76 19.60 -49.30
C ASP A 304 -14.93 20.53 -49.64
N ARG A 305 -15.63 21.02 -48.60
CA ARG A 305 -16.35 22.32 -48.64
C ARG A 305 -16.90 22.71 -47.27
N ALA A 306 -16.14 23.51 -46.51
CA ALA A 306 -16.68 24.49 -45.55
C ALA A 306 -15.55 25.41 -45.02
N ALA A 307 -15.17 26.41 -45.81
CA ALA A 307 -14.56 27.65 -45.31
C ALA A 307 -14.76 28.77 -46.33
N GLN A 308 -15.85 29.52 -46.15
CA GLN A 308 -16.00 30.92 -46.57
C GLN A 308 -16.52 31.69 -45.36
#